data_AF-A0A7J4AVQ9-F1
#
_entry.id   AF-A0A7J4AVQ9-F1
#
_cell.length_a   1.000
_cell.length_b   1.000
_cell.length_c   1.000
_cell.angle_alpha   90.00
_cell.angle_beta   90.00
_cell.angle_gamma   90.00
#
_symmetry.space_group_name_H-M   'P 1'
#
loop_
_entity.id
_entity.type
_entity.pdbx_description
1 polymer ?
#
loop_
_entity_poly.entity_id
_entity_poly.type
_entity_poly.pdbx_seq_one_letter_code
_entity_poly.pdbx_strand_id
1 'polypeptide(L)' 'MSLGAGLRNMSGVQEILVLALMLVSVFAIFYSDLEPVFKIGIAALAFSIIFLATLATQVLEQEKENKKA' A
#
# COMPACT_ATOMS: atom_id res chain seq x y z
N MET A 1 17.50 0.31 0.77
CA MET A 1 16.14 0.69 1.22
C MET A 1 15.28 -0.57 1.22
N SER A 2 14.87 -1.05 2.39
CA SER A 2 14.13 -2.31 2.53
C SER A 2 12.63 -2.04 2.48
N LEU A 3 12.01 -2.24 1.32
CA LEU A 3 10.54 -2.32 1.17
C LEU A 3 9.94 -3.39 2.13
N GLY A 4 10.72 -4.43 2.47
CA GLY A 4 10.33 -5.47 3.40
C GLY A 4 10.22 -5.04 4.87
N ALA A 5 10.84 -3.93 5.27
CA ALA A 5 10.73 -3.45 6.65
C ALA A 5 9.37 -2.77 6.93
N GLY A 6 8.80 -2.07 5.94
CA GLY A 6 7.49 -1.42 6.07
C GLY A 6 6.31 -2.39 6.03
N LEU A 7 6.43 -3.48 5.25
CA LEU A 7 5.41 -4.54 5.19
C LEU A 7 5.33 -5.37 6.47
N ARG A 8 6.47 -5.55 7.17
CA ARG A 8 6.55 -6.39 8.37
C ARG A 8 5.88 -5.77 9.62
N ASN A 9 5.59 -4.47 9.60
CA ASN A 9 4.86 -3.76 10.67
C ASN A 9 3.36 -3.63 10.38
N MET A 10 2.86 -4.20 9.28
CA MET A 10 1.44 -4.20 8.97
C MET A 10 0.73 -5.41 9.59
N SER A 11 -0.54 -5.24 9.98
CA SER A 11 -1.37 -6.39 10.34
C SER A 11 -1.48 -7.35 9.14
N GLY A 12 -1.56 -8.66 9.37
CA GLY A 12 -1.54 -9.66 8.27
C GLY A 12 -2.63 -9.45 7.20
N VAL A 13 -3.79 -8.89 7.57
CA VAL A 13 -4.85 -8.52 6.60
C VAL A 13 -4.42 -7.37 5.69
N GLN A 14 -3.74 -6.37 6.25
CA GLN A 14 -3.27 -5.20 5.51
C GLN A 14 -2.15 -5.57 4.54
N GLU A 15 -1.24 -6.45 4.96
CA GLU A 15 -0.20 -6.99 4.07
C GLU A 15 -0.81 -7.66 2.84
N ILE A 16 -1.80 -8.54 3.03
CA ILE A 16 -2.49 -9.24 1.93
C ILE A 16 -3.20 -8.25 1.00
N LEU A 17 -3.87 -7.22 1.56
CA LEU A 17 -4.55 -6.20 0.76
C LEU A 17 -3.57 -5.37 -0.08
N VAL A 18 -2.43 -4.99 0.50
CA VAL A 18 -1.37 -4.26 -0.23
C VAL A 18 -0.78 -5.13 -1.32
N LEU A 19 -0.47 -6.40 -1.03
CA LEU A 19 0.06 -7.34 -2.03
C LEU A 19 -0.93 -7.57 -3.18
N ALA A 20 -2.22 -7.75 -2.88
CA ALA A 20 -3.26 -7.88 -3.89
C ALA A 20 -3.38 -6.62 -4.75
N LEU A 21 -3.35 -5.43 -4.14
CA LEU A 21 -3.39 -4.16 -4.86
C LEU A 21 -2.15 -3.97 -5.75
N MET A 22 -0.96 -4.35 -5.28
CA MET A 22 0.26 -4.34 -6.09
C MET A 22 0.15 -5.27 -7.29
N LEU A 23 -0.35 -6.51 -7.10
CA LEU A 23 -0.54 -7.47 -8.17
C LEU A 23 -1.50 -6.94 -9.25
N VAL A 24 -2.66 -6.42 -8.84
CA VAL A 24 -3.65 -5.83 -9.76
C VAL A 24 -3.07 -4.62 -10.49
N SER A 25 -2.31 -3.77 -9.80
CA SER A 25 -1.69 -2.59 -10.41
C SER A 25 -0.62 -2.96 -11.44
N VAL A 26 0.20 -3.97 -11.16
CA VAL A 26 1.18 -4.49 -12.13
C VAL A 26 0.47 -5.04 -13.37
N PHE A 27 -0.60 -5.83 -13.20
CA PHE A 27 -1.39 -6.31 -14.33
C PHE A 27 -1.98 -5.16 -15.16
N ALA A 28 -2.57 -4.18 -14.50
CA ALA A 28 -3.14 -3.02 -15.16
C ALA A 28 -2.08 -2.19 -15.92
N ILE A 29 -0.89 -2.01 -15.37
CA ILE A 29 0.15 -1.19 -16.02
C ILE A 29 0.81 -1.94 -17.18
N PHE A 30 1.14 -3.22 -17.00
CA PHE A 30 2.00 -3.95 -17.94
C PHE A 30 1.25 -4.84 -18.94
N TYR A 31 0.07 -5.34 -18.59
CA TYR A 31 -0.66 -6.32 -19.42
C TYR A 31 -1.93 -5.76 -20.03
N SER A 32 -2.44 -4.63 -19.54
CA SER A 32 -3.58 -3.99 -20.18
C SER A 32 -3.15 -3.08 -21.34
N ASP A 33 -3.93 -3.13 -22.41
CA ASP A 33 -3.82 -2.20 -23.54
C ASP A 33 -4.58 -0.89 -23.24
N LEU A 34 -4.19 -0.25 -22.13
CA LEU A 34 -4.70 1.05 -21.71
C LEU A 34 -3.76 2.16 -22.18
N GLU A 35 -4.33 3.33 -22.49
CA GLU A 35 -3.55 4.52 -22.78
C GLU A 35 -2.61 4.87 -21.61
N PRO A 36 -1.39 5.40 -21.88
CA PRO A 36 -0.40 5.71 -20.84
C PRO A 36 -0.92 6.61 -19.72
N VAL A 37 -1.85 7.53 -20.04
CA VAL A 37 -2.53 8.40 -19.07
C VAL A 37 -3.25 7.60 -17.99
N PHE A 38 -3.97 6.53 -18.36
CA PHE A 38 -4.69 5.70 -17.39
C PHE A 38 -3.73 4.88 -16.53
N LYS A 39 -2.62 4.40 -17.10
CA LYS A 39 -1.59 3.66 -16.35
C LYS A 39 -0.95 4.52 -15.25
N ILE A 40 -0.68 5.79 -15.55
CA ILE A 40 -0.17 6.77 -14.58
C ILE A 40 -1.22 7.02 -13.48
N GLY A 41 -2.50 7.18 -13.86
CA GLY A 41 -3.59 7.35 -12.90
C GLY A 41 -3.75 6.16 -11.95
N ILE A 42 -3.69 4.94 -12.47
CA ILE A 42 -3.77 3.71 -11.67
C ILE A 42 -2.58 3.61 -10.73
N ALA A 43 -1.36 3.90 -11.20
CA ALA A 43 -0.17 3.90 -10.36
C ALA A 43 -0.27 4.93 -9.21
N ALA A 44 -0.71 6.15 -9.52
CA ALA A 44 -0.90 7.20 -8.52
C ALA A 44 -1.95 6.83 -7.48
N LEU A 45 -3.09 6.28 -7.91
CA LEU A 45 -4.16 5.83 -7.00
C LEU A 45 -3.69 4.69 -6.10
N ALA A 46 -3.07 3.66 -6.68
CA ALA A 46 -2.56 2.54 -5.91
C ALA A 46 -1.52 2.99 -4.88
N PHE A 47 -0.59 3.87 -5.28
CA PHE A 47 0.39 4.47 -4.38
C PHE A 47 -0.27 5.24 -3.23
N SER A 48 -1.23 6.12 -3.54
CA SER A 48 -1.93 6.91 -2.52
C SER A 48 -2.69 6.04 -1.52
N ILE A 49 -3.36 4.98 -1.97
CA ILE A 49 -4.08 4.05 -1.09
C ILE A 49 -3.11 3.33 -0.16
N ILE A 50 -2.01 2.79 -0.68
CA ILE A 50 -1.00 2.09 0.11
C ILE A 50 -0.37 3.06 1.12
N PHE A 51 -0.03 4.27 0.69
CA PHE A 51 0.56 5.30 1.53
C PHE A 51 -0.37 5.69 2.70
N LEU A 52 -1.65 5.99 2.41
CA LEU A 52 -2.63 6.33 3.44
C LEU A 52 -2.87 5.17 4.41
N ALA A 53 -3.00 3.95 3.90
CA ALA A 53 -3.16 2.77 4.75
C ALA A 53 -1.95 2.58 5.67
N THR A 54 -0.74 2.79 5.16
CA THR A 54 0.50 2.70 5.94
C THR A 54 0.53 3.76 7.04
N LEU A 55 0.20 5.02 6.72
CA LEU A 55 0.13 6.09 7.70
C LEU A 55 -0.93 5.82 8.78
N ALA A 56 -2.11 5.36 8.39
CA ALA A 56 -3.18 5.02 9.34
C ALA A 56 -2.71 3.96 10.34
N THR A 57 -2.00 2.93 9.88
CA THR A 57 -1.45 1.90 10.76
C THR A 57 -0.39 2.44 11.70
N GLN A 58 0.54 3.25 11.21
CA GLN A 58 1.57 3.87 12.05
C GLN A 58 0.96 4.76 13.14
N VAL A 59 -0.07 5.54 12.81
CA VAL A 59 -0.79 6.39 13.78
C VAL A 59 -1.50 5.53 14.83
N LEU A 60 -2.19 4.46 14.41
CA LEU A 60 -2.88 3.55 15.34
C LEU A 60 -1.91 2.79 16.25
N GLU A 61 -0.71 2.46 15.76
CA GLU A 61 0.34 1.83 16.56
C GLU A 61 0.92 2.81 17.58
N GLN A 62 1.24 4.05 17.17
CA GLN A 62 1.70 5.10 18.09
C GLN A 62 0.68 5.39 19.21
N GLU A 63 -0.61 5.47 18.90
CA GLU A 63 -1.68 5.63 19.89
C GLU A 63 -1.74 4.47 20.89
N LYS A 64 -1.51 3.23 20.43
CA LYS A 64 -1.49 2.06 21.32
C LYS A 64 -0.26 2.05 22.22
N GLU A 65 0.89 2.50 21.74
CA GLU A 65 2.11 2.60 22.53
C GLU A 65 2.00 3.70 23.58
N ASN A 66 1.46 4.87 23.23
CA ASN A 66 1.21 5.97 24.18
C ASN A 66 0.20 5.61 25.28
N LYS A 67 -0.77 4.74 25.00
CA LYS A 67 -1.74 4.26 26.01
C LYS A 67 -1.20 3.17 26.93
N LYS A 68 -0.06 2.56 26.57
CA LYS A 68 0.59 1.50 27.36
C LYS A 68 1.73 2.03 28.25
N ALA A 69 2.19 3.26 28.02
CA ALA A 69 3.16 3.98 28.86
C ALA A 69 2.46 4.75 29.98
#